data_AF-A0AA38LM03-F1
#
_entry.id   AF-A0AA38LM03-F1
#
_cell.length_a   1.000
_cell.length_b   1.000
_cell.length_c   1.000
_cell.angle_alpha   90.00
_cell.angle_beta   90.00
_cell.angle_gamma   90.00
#
_symmetry.space_group_name_H-M   'P 1'
#
loop_
_entity.id
_entity.type
_entity.pdbx_description
1 polymer ?
#
loop_
_entity_poly.entity_id
_entity_poly.type
_entity_poly.pdbx_seq_one_letter_code
_entity_poly.pdbx_strand_id
1 'polypeptide(L)'
;LAAEWFQHLLAGSITSWATFWDAFEDRYKPSEDAFSLLSQITHLKKEANEIIHDFIARFNALINRVPVAMLPTPKNQKCFFVNAMSSK
;
A
#
# COMPACT_ATOMS: atom_id res chain seq x y z
N LEU A 1 15.49 6.12 -18.01
CA LEU A 1 14.41 7.16 -18.08
C LEU A 1 13.14 6.56 -18.70
N ALA A 2 11.95 7.16 -18.53
CA ALA A 2 10.69 6.57 -19.05
C ALA A 2 10.71 6.25 -20.56
N ALA A 3 11.36 7.12 -21.35
CA ALA A 3 11.55 6.93 -22.79
C ALA A 3 12.41 5.69 -23.13
N GLU A 4 13.44 5.42 -22.34
CA GLU A 4 14.35 4.30 -22.53
C GLU A 4 13.62 2.97 -22.28
N TRP A 5 12.85 2.85 -21.20
CA TRP A 5 12.04 1.66 -20.94
C TRP A 5 11.04 1.39 -22.07
N PHE A 6 10.36 2.43 -22.56
CA PHE A 6 9.37 2.29 -23.64
C PHE A 6 10.01 1.75 -24.92
N GLN A 7 11.23 2.19 -25.23
CA GLN A 7 12.00 1.70 -26.39
C GLN A 7 12.43 0.23 -26.26
N HIS A 8 12.48 -0.33 -25.05
CA HIS A 8 12.86 -1.71 -24.79
C HIS A 8 11.66 -2.66 -24.67
N LEU A 9 10.42 -2.17 -24.83
CA LEU A 9 9.24 -3.04 -24.87
C LEU A 9 9.29 -3.92 -26.13
N LEU A 10 8.90 -5.19 -25.98
CA LEU A 10 8.86 -6.12 -27.10
C LEU A 10 7.91 -5.60 -28.18
N ALA A 11 8.34 -5.67 -29.45
CA ALA A 11 7.50 -5.27 -30.57
C ALA A 11 6.19 -6.06 -30.56
N GLY A 12 5.06 -5.36 -30.61
CA GLY A 12 3.72 -5.97 -30.54
C GLY A 12 3.24 -6.35 -29.14
N SER A 13 4.00 -6.10 -28.07
CA SER A 13 3.55 -6.31 -26.68
C SER A 13 2.45 -5.32 -26.25
N ILE A 14 2.51 -4.09 -26.78
CA ILE A 14 1.50 -3.06 -26.55
C ILE A 14 0.59 -2.97 -27.77
N THR A 15 -0.58 -3.61 -27.67
CA THR A 15 -1.60 -3.66 -28.74
C THR A 15 -2.76 -2.71 -28.50
N SER A 16 -2.86 -2.10 -27.31
CA SER A 16 -3.92 -1.17 -26.93
C SER A 16 -3.45 -0.19 -25.88
N TRP A 17 -4.21 0.88 -25.67
CA TRP A 17 -3.95 1.82 -24.57
C TRP A 17 -4.04 1.16 -23.19
N ALA A 18 -4.93 0.15 -23.02
CA ALA A 18 -5.07 -0.58 -21.77
C ALA A 18 -3.80 -1.38 -21.44
N THR A 19 -3.26 -2.14 -22.41
CA THR A 19 -2.05 -2.93 -22.20
C THR A 19 -0.80 -2.06 -21.99
N PHE A 20 -0.76 -0.87 -22.59
CA PHE A 20 0.24 0.14 -22.27
C PHE A 20 0.16 0.59 -20.82
N TRP A 21 -1.05 0.95 -20.38
CA TRP A 21 -1.28 1.47 -19.04
C TRP A 21 -0.92 0.43 -17.96
N ASP A 22 -1.30 -0.84 -18.16
CA ASP A 22 -0.96 -1.92 -17.24
C ASP A 22 0.56 -2.11 -17.11
N ALA A 23 1.29 -2.15 -18.24
CA ALA A 23 2.75 -2.28 -18.25
C ALA A 23 3.45 -1.06 -17.63
N PHE A 24 2.88 0.13 -17.82
CA PHE A 24 3.36 1.36 -17.22
C PHE A 24 3.16 1.35 -15.71
N GLU A 25 1.98 0.95 -15.23
CA GLU A 25 1.71 0.81 -13.80
C GLU A 25 2.63 -0.24 -13.16
N ASP A 26 2.81 -1.41 -13.75
CA ASP A 26 3.71 -2.43 -13.22
C ASP A 26 5.16 -1.92 -13.07
N ARG A 27 5.63 -1.13 -14.04
CA ARG A 27 7.01 -0.62 -14.03
C ARG A 27 7.24 0.59 -13.11
N TYR A 28 6.29 1.52 -13.06
CA TYR A 28 6.50 2.85 -12.47
C TYR A 28 5.58 3.18 -11.31
N LYS A 29 4.48 2.45 -11.11
CA LYS A 29 3.70 2.63 -9.89
C LYS A 29 4.60 2.19 -8.74
N PRO A 30 4.84 3.06 -7.75
CA PRO A 30 5.45 2.61 -6.52
C PRO A 30 4.47 1.60 -5.93
N SER A 31 4.72 0.30 -6.11
CA SER A 31 4.16 -0.66 -5.19
C SER A 31 4.91 -0.39 -3.90
N GLU A 32 4.26 0.30 -2.97
CA GLU A 32 4.63 0.01 -1.60
C GLU A 32 4.41 -1.48 -1.46
N ASP A 33 5.52 -2.20 -1.36
CA ASP A 33 5.50 -3.63 -1.19
C ASP A 33 4.55 -3.95 -0.04
N ALA A 34 3.68 -4.94 -0.25
CA ALA A 34 2.63 -5.24 0.72
C ALA A 34 3.23 -5.59 2.09
N PHE A 35 4.44 -6.15 2.15
CA PHE A 35 5.12 -6.38 3.42
C PHE A 35 5.60 -5.08 4.08
N SER A 36 6.01 -4.07 3.31
CA SER A 36 6.29 -2.73 3.85
C SER A 36 5.04 -2.10 4.47
N LEU A 37 3.89 -2.15 3.78
CA LEU A 37 2.62 -1.66 4.33
C LEU A 37 2.21 -2.41 5.60
N LEU A 38 2.30 -3.73 5.59
CA LEU A 38 2.00 -4.56 6.77
C LEU A 38 2.97 -4.24 7.93
N SER A 39 4.25 -4.02 7.63
CA SER A 39 5.24 -3.61 8.63
C SER A 39 4.90 -2.23 9.21
N GLN A 40 4.49 -1.27 8.38
CA GLN A 40 4.04 0.04 8.85
C GLN A 40 2.82 -0.08 9.76
N ILE A 41 1.85 -0.96 9.44
CA ILE A 41 0.66 -1.20 10.25
C ILE A 41 1.02 -1.84 11.59
N THR A 42 1.90 -2.84 11.62
CA THR A 42 2.26 -3.57 12.85
C THR A 42 3.11 -2.73 13.80
N HIS A 43 3.88 -1.78 13.27
CA HIS A 43 4.69 -0.83 14.06
C HIS A 43 3.98 0.49 14.31
N LEU A 44 2.76 0.69 13.80
CA LEU A 44 2.00 1.91 14.04
C LEU A 44 1.74 2.07 15.54
N LYS A 45 1.95 3.28 16.04
CA LYS A 45 1.62 3.66 17.41
C LYS A 45 0.82 4.95 17.37
N LYS A 46 -0.13 5.07 18.29
CA LYS A 46 -0.80 6.35 18.55
C LYS A 46 0.21 7.29 19.20
N GLU A 47 0.40 8.48 18.65
CA GLU A 47 1.26 9.48 19.28
C GLU A 47 0.62 10.03 20.55
N ALA A 48 1.43 10.47 21.52
CA ALA A 48 0.94 10.92 22.84
C ALA A 48 -0.17 12.00 22.73
N ASN A 49 0.04 12.98 21.87
CA ASN A 49 -0.87 14.13 21.67
C ASN A 49 -1.83 13.97 20.48
N GLU A 50 -1.83 12.82 19.81
CA GLU A 50 -2.70 12.58 18.66
C GLU A 50 -4.15 12.34 19.10
N ILE A 51 -5.10 12.97 18.42
CA ILE A 51 -6.52 12.75 18.68
C ILE A 51 -6.93 11.40 18.08
N ILE A 52 -7.79 10.66 18.78
CA ILE A 52 -8.23 9.31 18.36
C ILE A 52 -8.77 9.30 16.92
N HIS A 53 -9.50 10.34 16.53
CA HIS A 53 -10.03 10.48 15.18
C HIS A 53 -8.91 10.49 14.12
N ASP A 54 -7.85 11.25 14.34
CA ASP A 54 -6.75 11.40 13.39
C ASP A 54 -5.92 10.11 13.31
N PHE A 55 -5.75 9.44 14.46
CA PHE A 55 -5.15 8.11 14.51
C PHE A 55 -5.96 7.09 13.69
N ILE A 56 -7.28 7.05 13.86
CA ILE A 56 -8.17 6.16 13.09
C ILE A 56 -8.05 6.45 11.59
N ALA A 57 -8.00 7.72 11.20
CA ALA A 57 -7.83 8.11 9.80
C ALA A 57 -6.51 7.59 9.22
N ARG A 58 -5.40 7.72 9.95
CA ARG A 58 -4.09 7.17 9.55
C ARG A 58 -4.09 5.65 9.46
N PHE A 59 -4.65 4.96 10.46
CA PHE A 59 -4.74 3.51 10.46
C PHE A 59 -5.53 2.99 9.25
N ASN A 60 -6.70 3.58 8.99
CA ASN A 60 -7.54 3.21 7.86
C ASN A 60 -6.86 3.53 6.52
N ALA A 61 -6.16 4.66 6.42
CA ALA A 61 -5.40 5.00 5.22
C ALA A 61 -4.33 3.95 4.89
N LEU A 62 -3.63 3.43 5.91
CA LEU A 62 -2.64 2.36 5.72
C LEU A 62 -3.30 1.03 5.33
N ILE A 63 -4.39 0.64 6.00
CA ILE A 63 -5.12 -0.61 5.70
C ILE A 63 -5.67 -0.61 4.27
N ASN A 64 -6.23 0.51 3.80
CA ASN A 64 -6.82 0.62 2.47
C ASN A 64 -5.80 0.59 1.33
N ARG A 65 -4.50 0.79 1.63
CA ARG A 65 -3.41 0.67 0.65
C ARG A 65 -2.94 -0.78 0.48
N VAL A 66 -3.26 -1.67 1.42
CA VAL A 66 -2.86 -3.07 1.34
C VAL A 66 -3.65 -3.76 0.21
N PRO A 67 -2.99 -4.47 -0.72
CA PRO A 67 -3.67 -5.24 -1.75
C PRO A 67 -4.66 -6.23 -1.14
N VAL A 68 -5.84 -6.39 -1.76
CA VAL A 68 -6.93 -7.26 -1.24
C VAL A 68 -6.46 -8.69 -0.97
N ALA A 69 -5.60 -9.23 -1.82
CA ALA A 69 -5.04 -10.58 -1.67
C ALA A 69 -4.18 -10.76 -0.40
N MET A 70 -3.66 -9.66 0.16
CA MET A 70 -2.80 -9.64 1.35
C MET A 70 -3.43 -8.89 2.52
N LEU A 71 -4.71 -8.48 2.40
CA LEU A 71 -5.40 -7.72 3.42
C LEU A 71 -5.56 -8.57 4.69
N PRO A 72 -5.16 -8.08 5.88
CA PRO A 72 -5.35 -8.82 7.12
C PRO A 72 -6.83 -9.06 7.39
N THR A 73 -7.16 -10.20 8.03
CA THR A 73 -8.55 -10.49 8.42
C THR A 73 -9.08 -9.40 9.37
N PRO A 74 -10.41 -9.17 9.45
CA PRO A 74 -10.98 -8.20 10.37
C PRO A 74 -10.56 -8.41 11.83
N LYS A 75 -10.33 -9.66 12.23
CA LYS A 75 -9.77 -9.99 13.55
C LYS A 75 -8.35 -9.46 13.73
N ASN A 76 -7.47 -9.70 12.76
CA ASN A 76 -6.08 -9.23 12.80
C ASN A 76 -6.00 -7.70 12.75
N GLN A 77 -6.84 -7.06 11.94
CA GLN A 77 -6.94 -5.59 11.89
C GLN A 77 -7.30 -5.00 13.26
N LYS A 78 -8.28 -5.59 13.96
CA LYS A 78 -8.64 -5.20 15.33
C LYS A 78 -7.46 -5.40 16.30
N CYS A 79 -6.72 -6.50 16.20
CA CYS A 79 -5.53 -6.73 17.03
C CYS A 79 -4.46 -5.66 16.78
N PHE A 80 -4.17 -5.31 15.52
CA PHE A 80 -3.21 -4.25 15.21
C PHE A 80 -3.64 -2.90 15.77
N PHE A 81 -4.92 -2.54 15.62
CA PHE A 81 -5.48 -1.31 16.16
C PHE A 81 -5.32 -1.22 17.69
N VAL A 82 -5.69 -2.28 18.42
CA VAL A 82 -5.56 -2.32 19.89
C VAL A 82 -4.10 -2.24 20.31
N ASN A 83 -3.19 -2.94 19.62
CA ASN A 83 -1.76 -2.90 19.92
C ASN A 83 -1.17 -1.50 19.72
N ALA A 84 -1.54 -0.83 18.64
CA ALA A 84 -1.09 0.53 18.34
C ALA A 84 -1.57 1.57 19.36
N MET A 85 -2.75 1.34 19.95
CA MET A 85 -3.33 2.17 21.02
C MET A 85 -2.74 1.88 22.41
N SER A 86 -2.11 0.71 22.60
CA SER A 86 -1.65 0.24 23.91
C SER A 86 -0.24 0.69 24.30
N SER A 87 0.34 1.70 23.60
CA SER A 87 1.68 2.19 23.96
C SER A 87 1.67 2.89 25.32
N LYS A 88 2.43 2.30 26.25
CA LYS A 88 2.87 2.91 27.52
C LYS A 88 3.84 4.06 27.25
#